data_AF-A0A955BHA8-F1
#
_entry.id   AF-A0A955BHA8-F1
#
_cell.length_a   1.000
_cell.length_b   1.000
_cell.length_c   1.000
_cell.angle_alpha   90.00
_cell.angle_beta   90.00
_cell.angle_gamma   90.00
#
_symmetry.space_group_name_H-M   'P 1'
#
loop_
_entity.id
_entity.type
_entity.pdbx_description
1 polymer ?
#
loop_
_entity_poly.entity_id
_entity_poly.type
_entity_poly.pdbx_seq_one_letter_code
_entity_poly.pdbx_strand_id
1 'polypeptide(L)' 'MTIEKVGLIGIGLLGGSLAERLLQGGSEVCGFDLDESRRTWLAEVGGHSLASTEEVFAGCDLVLLSLPTSA' A
#
# COMPACT_ATOMS: atom_id res chain seq x y z
N MET A 1 18.61 3.26 -9.22
CA MET A 1 17.20 3.70 -9.26
C MET A 1 16.66 3.46 -7.87
N THR A 2 16.42 4.52 -7.11
CA THR A 2 15.84 4.44 -5.76
C THR A 2 14.34 4.51 -5.93
N ILE A 3 13.60 3.56 -5.36
CA ILE A 3 12.14 3.57 -5.38
C ILE A 3 11.73 4.38 -4.16
N GLU A 4 11.26 5.61 -4.38
CA GLU A 4 10.91 6.50 -3.27
C GLU A 4 9.46 6.28 -2.84
N LYS A 5 8.57 5.97 -3.79
CA LYS A 5 7.14 5.82 -3.52
C LYS A 5 6.60 4.47 -3.97
N VAL A 6 6.15 3.67 -3.01
CA VAL A 6 5.65 2.31 -3.22
C VAL A 6 4.14 2.26 -2.99
N GLY A 7 3.42 1.73 -3.98
CA GLY A 7 2.00 1.43 -3.89
C GLY A 7 1.70 0.02 -3.45
N LEU A 8 0.70 -0.15 -2.59
CA LEU A 8 0.14 -1.44 -2.18
C LEU A 8 -1.33 -1.54 -2.56
N ILE A 9 -1.67 -2.57 -3.32
CA ILE A 9 -3.07 -2.95 -3.58
C ILE A 9 -3.33 -4.26 -2.86
N GLY A 10 -4.24 -4.21 -1.88
CA GLY A 10 -4.43 -5.26 -0.89
C GLY A 10 -3.52 -5.04 0.32
N ILE A 11 -4.14 -4.69 1.46
CA ILE A 11 -3.51 -4.37 2.75
C ILE A 11 -4.03 -5.35 3.81
N GLY A 12 -4.24 -6.61 3.40
CA GLY A 12 -4.53 -7.73 4.30
C GLY A 12 -3.32 -8.13 5.15
N LEU A 13 -3.27 -9.38 5.62
CA LEU A 13 -2.20 -9.85 6.50
C LEU A 13 -0.79 -9.65 5.90
N LEU A 14 -0.59 -10.09 4.66
CA LEU A 14 0.69 -9.95 3.97
C LEU A 14 0.91 -8.51 3.47
N GLY A 15 -0.10 -7.89 2.87
CA GLY A 15 -0.02 -6.50 2.38
C GLY A 15 0.32 -5.51 3.49
N GLY A 16 -0.31 -5.63 4.66
CA GLY A 16 0.01 -4.82 5.83
C GLY A 16 1.43 -5.07 6.35
N SER A 17 1.86 -6.34 6.42
CA SER A 17 3.24 -6.66 6.82
C SER A 17 4.27 -6.03 5.87
N LEU A 18 3.99 -5.98 4.57
CA LEU A 18 4.83 -5.31 3.59
C LEU A 18 4.85 -3.79 3.81
N ALA A 19 3.67 -3.18 4.04
CA ALA A 19 3.57 -1.74 4.32
C ALA A 19 4.44 -1.34 5.51
N GLU A 20 4.36 -2.08 6.62
CA GLU A 20 5.18 -1.81 7.81
C GLU A 20 6.68 -1.88 7.52
N ARG A 21 7.14 -2.90 6.80
CA ARG A 21 8.58 -3.05 6.48
C ARG A 21 9.07 -1.96 5.55
N LEU A 22 8.27 -1.57 4.56
CA LEU A 22 8.60 -0.50 3.63
C LEU A 22 8.68 0.87 4.33
N LEU A 23 7.71 1.16 5.21
CA LEU A 23 7.72 2.37 6.05
C LEU A 23 8.94 2.38 6.99
N GLN A 24 9.25 1.27 7.65
CA GLN A 24 10.46 1.13 8.48
C GLN A 24 11.76 1.28 7.68
N GLY A 25 11.74 0.92 6.40
CA GLY A 25 12.83 1.13 5.45
C GLY A 25 12.94 2.56 4.90
N GLY A 26 12.02 3.45 5.29
CA GLY A 26 12.02 4.86 4.88
C GLY A 26 11.38 5.14 3.51
N SER A 27 10.67 4.17 2.92
CA SER A 27 9.90 4.41 1.69
C SER A 27 8.59 5.14 1.99
N GLU A 28 8.14 6.01 1.09
CA GLU A 28 6.77 6.51 1.13
C GLU A 28 5.82 5.40 0.66
N VAL A 29 4.83 5.06 1.48
CA VAL A 29 3.89 3.98 1.16
C VAL A 29 2.49 4.56 0.93
N CYS A 30 1.96 4.34 -0.27
CA CYS A 30 0.59 4.64 -0.67
C CYS A 30 -0.19 3.31 -0.78
N GLY A 31 -1.50 3.28 -0.52
CA GLY A 31 -2.23 2.02 -0.69
C GLY A 31 -3.74 2.08 -0.64
N PHE A 32 -4.36 1.03 -1.15
CA PHE A 32 -5.80 0.83 -1.16
C PHE A 32 -6.18 -0.62 -0.81
N ASP A 33 -7.27 -0.77 -0.06
CA ASP A 33 -7.94 -2.03 0.21
C ASP A 33 -9.46 -1.80 0.20
N LEU A 34 -10.24 -2.83 -0.14
CA LEU A 34 -11.69 -2.78 -0.11
C LEU A 34 -12.22 -2.62 1.31
N ASP A 35 -11.52 -3.19 2.30
CA ASP A 35 -11.85 -3.07 3.71
C ASP A 35 -11.38 -1.70 4.25
N GLU A 36 -12.34 -0.89 4.70
CA GLU A 36 -12.08 0.42 5.30
C GLU A 36 -11.18 0.36 6.53
N SER A 37 -11.28 -0.71 7.33
CA SER A 37 -10.43 -0.86 8.52
C SER A 37 -8.95 -0.97 8.15
N ARG A 38 -8.63 -1.59 7.01
CA ARG A 38 -7.26 -1.74 6.51
C ARG A 38 -6.70 -0.42 5.98
N ARG A 39 -7.56 0.38 5.33
CA ARG A 39 -7.24 1.73 4.87
C ARG A 39 -6.96 2.66 6.05
N THR A 40 -7.83 2.66 7.07
CA THR A 40 -7.62 3.42 8.30
C THR A 40 -6.33 3.01 8.99
N TRP A 41 -6.10 1.72 9.16
CA TRP A 41 -4.87 1.19 9.75
C TRP A 41 -3.62 1.65 8.99
N LEU A 42 -3.63 1.65 7.64
CA LEU A 42 -2.49 2.13 6.85
C LEU A 42 -2.14 3.59 7.19
N ALA A 43 -3.17 4.44 7.32
CA ALA A 43 -2.97 5.84 7.72
C ALA A 43 -2.41 5.96 9.14
N GLU A 44 -2.90 5.14 10.09
CA GLU A 44 -2.44 5.14 11.48
C GLU A 44 -0.96 4.75 11.62
N VAL A 45 -0.46 3.83 10.79
CA VAL A 45 0.95 3.40 10.81
C VAL A 45 1.87 4.30 10.01
N GLY A 46 1.37 5.41 9.45
CA GLY A 46 2.14 6.42 8.74
C GLY A 46 2.20 6.28 7.21
N GLY A 47 1.40 5.37 6.63
CA GLY A 47 1.19 5.31 5.19
C GLY A 47 0.07 6.25 4.70
N HIS A 48 -0.11 6.30 3.38
CA HIS A 48 -1.14 7.10 2.73
C HIS A 48 -2.25 6.19 2.20
N SER A 49 -3.40 6.21 2.86
CA SER A 49 -4.61 5.56 2.33
C SER A 49 -5.17 6.39 1.17
N LEU A 50 -5.28 5.78 -0.01
CA LEU A 50 -5.88 6.37 -1.19
C LEU A 50 -7.34 5.91 -1.36
N ALA A 51 -8.10 6.59 -2.21
CA ALA A 51 -9.54 6.32 -2.38
C ALA A 51 -9.82 5.22 -3.40
N SER A 52 -8.85 4.87 -4.25
CA SER A 52 -9.01 3.90 -5.34
C SER A 52 -7.68 3.29 -5.77
N THR A 53 -7.75 2.18 -6.51
CA THR A 53 -6.57 1.57 -7.14
C THR A 53 -5.95 2.45 -8.22
N GLU A 54 -6.76 3.24 -8.91
CA GLU A 54 -6.38 4.17 -9.97
C GLU A 54 -5.45 5.26 -9.43
N GLU A 55 -5.75 5.79 -8.24
CA GLU A 55 -4.88 6.74 -7.56
C GLU A 55 -3.52 6.11 -7.17
N VAL A 56 -3.52 4.85 -6.74
CA VAL A 56 -2.28 4.12 -6.42
C VAL A 56 -1.42 3.98 -7.68
N PHE A 57 -2.01 3.55 -8.80
CA PHE A 57 -1.28 3.38 -10.06
C PHE A 57 -0.78 4.70 -10.67
N ALA A 58 -1.50 5.80 -10.47
CA ALA A 58 -1.11 7.11 -11.00
C ALA A 58 0.06 7.75 -10.25
N GLY A 59 0.24 7.42 -8.96
CA GLY A 59 1.07 8.20 -8.04
C GLY A 59 2.33 7.52 -7.52
N CYS A 60 2.62 6.27 -7.87
CA CYS A 60 3.66 5.47 -7.21
C CYS A 60 4.59 4.79 -8.25
N ASP A 61 5.90 4.74 -7.99
CA ASP A 61 6.93 4.27 -8.94
C ASP A 61 6.91 2.74 -9.13
N LEU A 62 6.51 2.05 -8.06
CA LEU A 62 6.37 0.61 -7.99
C LEU A 62 5.04 0.31 -7.30
N VAL A 63 4.26 -0.60 -7.87
CA VAL A 63 3.03 -1.11 -7.23
C VAL A 63 3.18 -2.60 -6.95
N LEU A 64 2.96 -2.96 -5.69
CA LEU A 64 2.91 -4.33 -5.19
C LEU A 64 1.46 -4.77 -5.06
N LEU A 65 1.12 -5.89 -5.69
CA LEU A 65 -0.20 -6.52 -5.59
C LEU A 65 -0.14 -7.64 -4.55
N SER A 66 -0.89 -7.50 -3.46
CA SER A 66 -1.02 -8.49 -2.40
C SER A 66 -2.48 -8.93 -2.30
N LEU A 67 -2.90 -9.71 -3.28
CA LEU A 67 -4.28 -10.12 -3.51
C LEU A 67 -4.48 -11.62 -3.21
N PRO A 68 -5.69 -12.04 -2.81
CA PRO A 68 -5.96 -13.44 -2.47
C PRO A 68 -5.91 -14.38 -3.67
N THR A 69 -6.15 -13.88 -4.89
CA THR A 69 -6.19 -14.66 -6.13
C THR A 69 -5.64 -13.83 -7.30
N SER A 70 -5.27 -14.52 -8.39
CA SER A 70 -4.84 -13.91 -9.66
C SER A 70 -5.94 -13.91 -10.73
N ALA A 71 -7.17 -14.22 -10.32
CA ALA A 71 -8.29 -14.52 -11.22
C ALA A 71 -8.82 -13.27 -11.91
#